data_AF-A0A137R1P9-F1
#
_entry.id   AF-A0A137R1P9-F1
#
_cell.length_a   1.000
_cell.length_b   1.000
_cell.length_c   1.000
_cell.angle_alpha   90.00
_cell.angle_beta   90.00
_cell.angle_gamma   90.00
#
_symmetry.space_group_name_H-M   'P 1'
#
loop_
_entity.id
_entity.type
_entity.pdbx_description
1 polymer ?
#
loop_
_entity_poly.entity_id
_entity_poly.type
_entity_poly.pdbx_seq_one_letter_code
_entity_poly.pdbx_strand_id
1 'polypeptide(L)'
;MSLKPTDSQITLVSPTFNHEPALVMLLKPDNVKQTTMTCSRTGEVLYKVESNASLTKCSVFRPAIEAPIALIERRDFFPDKITLEGEEKQTIKGWLQGYGTFKEFPISFERFGKLYHWKTNLINQLAVSKDSVVDDNPEHPIAWFERSKKRVVDGKPVILQAWLALEADAITIQDQAVVSFLVVEHKLRTDVRASALVAGRATNFVV
;
A
#
# COMPACT_ATOMS: atom_id res chain seq x y z
N MET A 1 -11.40 19.72 -38.22
CA MET A 1 -12.09 19.14 -37.05
C MET A 1 -11.20 18.02 -36.52
N SER A 2 -10.51 18.25 -35.39
CA SER A 2 -9.55 17.29 -34.83
C SER A 2 -10.25 16.39 -33.82
N LEU A 3 -10.27 15.09 -34.07
CA LEU A 3 -10.81 14.10 -33.14
C LEU A 3 -9.82 13.97 -31.96
N LYS A 4 -10.31 14.28 -30.75
CA LYS A 4 -9.56 14.03 -29.51
C LYS A 4 -9.41 12.52 -29.33
N PRO A 5 -8.23 12.01 -28.91
CA PRO A 5 -8.12 10.62 -28.50
C PRO A 5 -8.99 10.44 -27.25
N THR A 6 -9.94 9.52 -27.34
CA THR A 6 -10.71 8.99 -26.21
C THR A 6 -9.73 8.41 -25.20
N ASP A 7 -9.68 9.01 -24.00
CA ASP A 7 -9.10 8.39 -22.81
C ASP A 7 -9.78 7.03 -22.59
N SER A 8 -9.10 5.97 -22.99
CA SER A 8 -9.49 4.60 -22.65
C SER A 8 -9.39 4.46 -21.13
N GLN A 9 -10.54 4.46 -20.47
CA GLN A 9 -10.68 4.18 -19.04
C GLN A 9 -10.22 2.75 -18.79
N ILE A 10 -9.00 2.60 -18.27
CA ILE A 10 -8.49 1.31 -17.79
C ILE A 10 -9.31 0.93 -16.56
N THR A 11 -10.27 0.05 -16.78
CA THR A 11 -10.98 -0.62 -15.70
C THR A 11 -10.08 -1.76 -15.27
N LEU A 12 -9.26 -1.54 -14.22
CA LEU A 12 -8.52 -2.61 -13.56
C LEU A 12 -9.53 -3.66 -13.10
N VAL A 13 -9.68 -4.73 -13.87
CA VAL A 13 -10.42 -5.94 -13.46
C VAL A 13 -9.80 -6.38 -12.14
N SER A 14 -10.61 -6.83 -11.18
CA SER A 14 -10.07 -7.51 -10.00
C SER A 14 -9.09 -8.55 -10.50
N PRO A 15 -7.81 -8.51 -10.14
CA PRO A 15 -6.79 -9.31 -10.79
C PRO A 15 -7.23 -10.73 -10.54
N THR A 16 -7.65 -11.39 -11.61
CA THR A 16 -7.63 -12.83 -11.63
C THR A 16 -6.16 -13.13 -11.51
N PHE A 17 -5.75 -13.49 -10.29
CA PHE A 17 -4.49 -14.16 -10.07
C PHE A 17 -4.36 -15.21 -11.16
N ASN A 18 -3.42 -15.02 -12.09
CA ASN A 18 -3.18 -16.02 -13.13
C ASN A 18 -2.82 -17.35 -12.45
N HIS A 19 -2.22 -17.28 -11.26
CA HIS A 19 -1.86 -18.37 -10.37
C HIS A 19 -1.99 -17.97 -8.89
N GLU A 20 -2.15 -18.91 -7.98
CA GLU A 20 -2.20 -18.62 -6.54
C GLU A 20 -0.99 -17.79 -6.07
N PRO A 21 -1.18 -16.67 -5.33
CA PRO A 21 -0.09 -15.81 -4.90
C PRO A 21 0.98 -16.58 -4.13
N ALA A 22 2.25 -16.20 -4.27
CA ALA A 22 3.33 -16.80 -3.49
C ALA A 22 3.11 -16.60 -1.98
N LEU A 23 2.64 -15.41 -1.58
CA LEU A 23 2.36 -15.06 -0.19
C LEU A 23 1.10 -14.18 -0.08
N VAL A 24 0.26 -14.46 0.92
CA VAL A 24 -0.86 -13.59 1.30
C VAL A 24 -0.72 -13.21 2.77
N MET A 25 -0.66 -11.91 3.04
CA MET A 25 -0.57 -11.33 4.37
C MET A 25 -1.93 -10.75 4.78
N LEU A 26 -2.47 -11.23 5.89
CA LEU A 26 -3.69 -10.69 6.49
C LEU A 26 -3.32 -9.58 7.48
N LEU A 27 -3.98 -8.42 7.38
CA LEU A 27 -3.75 -7.28 8.26
C LEU A 27 -4.76 -7.28 9.41
N LYS A 28 -4.28 -7.14 10.65
CA LYS A 28 -5.15 -7.01 11.82
C LYS A 28 -4.58 -6.03 12.86
N PRO A 29 -5.29 -4.93 13.18
CA PRO A 29 -6.47 -4.40 12.47
C PRO A 29 -6.13 -3.89 11.06
N ASP A 30 -7.15 -3.51 10.28
CA ASP A 30 -6.99 -2.81 8.99
C ASP A 30 -6.58 -1.33 9.19
N ASN A 31 -5.39 -1.13 9.79
CA ASN A 31 -4.82 0.17 10.11
C ASN A 31 -3.31 0.15 9.88
N VAL A 32 -2.86 0.72 8.76
CA VAL A 32 -1.44 0.79 8.36
C VAL A 32 -0.52 1.54 9.32
N LYS A 33 -1.04 2.16 10.38
CA LYS A 33 -0.23 2.78 11.46
C LYS A 33 0.00 1.84 12.64
N GLN A 34 -0.86 0.83 12.80
CA GLN A 34 -0.82 -0.09 13.92
C GLN A 34 -1.51 -1.39 13.49
N THR A 35 -0.73 -2.33 13.00
CA THR A 35 -1.25 -3.60 12.46
C THR A 35 -0.23 -4.71 12.62
N THR A 36 -0.73 -5.94 12.69
CA THR A 36 0.05 -7.16 12.54
C THR A 36 -0.29 -7.78 11.19
N MET A 37 0.73 -8.14 10.43
CA MET A 37 0.60 -8.81 9.13
C MET A 37 0.97 -10.28 9.31
N THR A 38 0.00 -11.17 9.16
CA THR A 38 0.18 -12.63 9.34
C THR A 38 0.06 -13.37 8.03
N CYS A 39 0.90 -14.38 7.79
CA CYS A 39 0.76 -15.29 6.66
C CYS A 39 -0.58 -16.02 6.74
N SER A 40 -1.39 -15.96 5.68
CA SER A 40 -2.72 -16.59 5.65
C SER A 40 -2.65 -18.11 5.75
N ARG A 41 -1.61 -18.73 5.18
CA ARG A 41 -1.44 -20.20 5.14
C ARG A 41 -0.92 -20.77 6.45
N THR A 42 0.05 -20.11 7.08
CA THR A 42 0.74 -20.63 8.28
C THR A 42 0.26 -20.00 9.58
N GLY A 43 -0.40 -18.84 9.52
CA GLY A 43 -0.76 -18.04 10.70
C GLY A 43 0.42 -17.32 11.34
N GLU A 44 1.63 -17.47 10.80
CA GLU A 44 2.84 -16.84 11.33
C GLU A 44 2.79 -15.31 11.18
N VAL A 45 3.25 -14.60 12.21
CA VAL A 45 3.45 -13.14 12.13
C VAL A 45 4.66 -12.85 11.26
N LEU A 46 4.46 -12.14 10.16
CA LEU A 46 5.55 -11.71 9.27
C LEU A 46 6.00 -10.29 9.57
N TYR A 47 5.05 -9.40 9.88
CA TYR A 47 5.36 -8.01 10.23
C TYR A 47 4.53 -7.51 11.39
N LYS A 48 5.14 -6.61 12.16
CA LYS A 48 4.47 -5.78 13.16
C LYS A 48 4.71 -4.32 12.84
N VAL A 49 3.63 -3.54 12.83
CA VAL A 49 3.65 -2.10 12.59
C VAL A 49 3.20 -1.41 13.87
N GLU A 50 4.05 -0.53 14.39
CA GLU A 50 3.82 0.15 15.65
C GLU A 50 4.02 1.65 15.48
N SER A 51 3.02 2.44 15.85
CA SER A 51 3.15 3.90 15.91
C SER A 51 3.33 4.38 17.35
N ASN A 52 4.04 5.50 17.51
CA ASN A 52 4.06 6.21 18.78
C ASN A 52 2.69 6.84 19.11
N ALA A 53 2.51 7.30 20.34
CA ALA A 53 1.24 7.87 20.80
C ALA A 53 0.74 9.05 19.96
N SER A 54 1.65 9.88 19.44
CA SER A 54 1.29 11.02 18.56
C SER A 54 1.07 10.62 17.10
N LEU A 55 1.25 9.35 16.74
CA LEU A 55 1.11 8.82 15.36
C LEU A 55 2.04 9.50 14.32
N THR A 56 3.11 10.14 14.80
CA THR A 56 4.12 10.82 14.00
C THR A 56 5.31 9.94 13.69
N LYS A 57 5.53 8.86 14.44
CA LYS A 57 6.58 7.87 14.15
C LYS A 57 5.96 6.49 14.07
N CYS A 58 6.29 5.76 13.01
CA CYS A 58 5.82 4.41 12.76
C CYS A 58 7.01 3.51 12.45
N SER A 59 7.16 2.44 13.22
CA SER A 59 8.22 1.45 13.08
C SER A 59 7.64 0.17 12.51
N VAL A 60 8.35 -0.42 11.55
CA VAL A 60 7.99 -1.71 10.93
C VAL A 60 9.05 -2.73 11.32
N PHE A 61 8.61 -3.85 11.87
CA PHE A 61 9.48 -4.91 12.37
C PHE A 61 9.15 -6.24 11.71
N ARG A 62 10.19 -7.07 11.52
CA ARG A 62 10.03 -8.53 11.40
C ARG A 62 10.22 -9.13 12.80
N PRO A 63 9.37 -10.07 13.27
CA PRO A 63 9.47 -10.58 14.64
C PRO A 63 10.84 -11.19 15.04
N ALA A 64 11.60 -11.71 14.07
CA ALA A 64 12.92 -12.28 14.31
C ALA A 64 14.06 -11.24 14.35
N ILE A 65 13.78 -9.96 14.10
CA ILE A 65 14.77 -8.89 14.00
C ILE A 65 14.44 -7.82 15.05
N GLU A 66 15.39 -7.52 15.93
CA GLU A 66 15.21 -6.51 16.98
C GLU A 66 15.14 -5.09 16.40
N ALA A 67 15.96 -4.81 15.38
CA ALA A 67 15.95 -3.52 14.70
C ALA A 67 14.75 -3.40 13.73
N PRO A 68 14.12 -2.22 13.63
CA PRO A 68 13.07 -2.00 12.65
C PRO A 68 13.63 -2.04 11.23
N ILE A 69 12.93 -2.72 10.32
CA ILE A 69 13.26 -2.70 8.88
C ILE A 69 12.88 -1.37 8.23
N ALA A 70 11.98 -0.61 8.86
CA ALA A 70 11.68 0.75 8.45
C ALA A 70 11.25 1.61 9.63
N LEU A 71 11.69 2.87 9.63
CA LEU A 71 11.20 3.93 10.50
C LEU A 71 10.63 5.06 9.65
N ILE A 72 9.33 5.28 9.74
CA ILE A 72 8.60 6.32 9.03
C ILE A 72 8.33 7.47 10.01
N GLU A 73 8.85 8.66 9.72
CA GLU A 73 8.64 9.86 10.53
C GLU A 73 7.81 10.88 9.75
N ARG A 74 6.61 11.15 10.24
CA ARG A 74 5.73 12.19 9.72
C ARG A 74 5.96 13.51 10.45
N ARG A 75 6.01 14.60 9.72
CA ARG A 75 6.34 15.92 10.25
C ARG A 75 5.35 16.96 9.74
N ASP A 76 4.89 17.83 10.62
CA ASP A 76 3.86 18.81 10.26
C ASP A 76 4.40 19.95 9.39
N PHE A 77 5.61 20.44 9.71
CA PHE A 77 6.23 21.59 9.04
C PHE A 77 7.42 21.21 8.12
N PHE A 78 7.84 19.95 8.14
CA PHE A 78 8.99 19.47 7.38
C PHE A 78 8.60 18.28 6.50
N PRO A 79 9.35 17.97 5.44
CA PRO A 79 9.09 16.76 4.66
C PRO A 79 9.18 15.50 5.51
N ASP A 80 8.22 14.60 5.31
CA ASP A 80 8.24 13.26 5.91
C ASP A 80 9.53 12.52 5.56
N LYS A 81 10.03 11.75 6.54
CA LYS A 81 11.30 11.03 6.45
C LYS A 81 11.08 9.54 6.57
N ILE A 82 11.99 8.78 5.97
CA ILE A 82 12.06 7.34 6.13
C ILE A 82 13.52 6.91 6.31
N THR A 83 13.70 5.90 7.15
CA THR A 83 14.93 5.11 7.25
C THR A 83 14.55 3.66 6.92
N LEU A 84 15.23 3.03 5.97
CA LEU A 84 15.01 1.65 5.54
C LEU A 84 16.22 0.81 5.95
N GLU A 85 16.02 -0.37 6.53
CA GLU A 85 17.07 -1.38 6.78
C GLU A 85 18.34 -0.82 7.49
N GLY A 86 18.19 0.25 8.29
CA GLY A 86 19.32 0.92 8.96
C GLY A 86 20.15 1.86 8.07
N GLU A 87 19.75 2.08 6.82
CA GLU A 87 20.35 3.02 5.88
C GLU A 87 20.20 4.50 6.33
N GLU A 88 20.81 5.41 5.56
CA GLU A 88 20.70 6.84 5.81
C GLU A 88 19.24 7.32 5.72
N LYS A 89 18.87 8.24 6.63
CA LYS A 89 17.55 8.85 6.65
C LYS A 89 17.34 9.73 5.43
N GLN A 90 16.34 9.40 4.62
CA GLN A 90 15.96 10.15 3.43
C GLN A 90 14.53 10.69 3.51
N THR A 91 14.15 11.57 2.57
CA THR A 91 12.75 12.02 2.46
C THR A 91 11.90 10.96 1.79
N ILE A 92 10.63 10.82 2.22
CA ILE A 92 9.70 9.90 1.53
C ILE A 92 9.54 10.28 0.05
N LYS A 93 9.49 11.57 -0.28
CA LYS A 93 9.43 12.04 -1.67
C LYS A 93 10.68 11.70 -2.49
N GLY A 94 11.86 11.67 -1.86
CA GLY A 94 13.10 11.27 -2.51
C GLY A 94 13.16 9.77 -2.78
N TRP A 95 12.53 8.97 -1.92
CA TRP A 95 12.45 7.52 -2.09
C TRP A 95 11.31 7.07 -3.01
N LEU A 96 10.11 7.64 -2.81
CA LEU A 96 8.89 7.37 -3.57
C LEU A 96 8.63 8.52 -4.55
N GLN A 97 8.98 8.32 -5.81
CA GLN A 97 8.71 9.27 -6.89
C GLN A 97 7.18 9.42 -7.08
N GLY A 98 6.71 10.65 -7.30
CA GLY A 98 5.27 10.98 -7.34
C GLY A 98 4.62 11.17 -5.96
N TYR A 99 5.33 10.86 -4.86
CA TYR A 99 4.81 11.08 -3.51
C TYR A 99 4.74 12.58 -3.16
N GLY A 100 3.60 12.98 -2.59
CA GLY A 100 3.36 14.35 -2.10
C GLY A 100 2.67 15.28 -3.10
N THR A 101 2.55 14.92 -4.38
CA THR A 101 1.69 15.65 -5.31
C THR A 101 0.23 15.18 -5.15
N PHE A 102 -0.72 16.11 -5.29
CA PHE A 102 -2.14 15.80 -5.12
C PHE A 102 -2.60 14.87 -6.27
N LYS A 103 -2.97 13.62 -5.93
CA LYS A 103 -3.53 12.61 -6.84
C LYS A 103 -2.63 12.11 -7.99
N GLU A 104 -1.31 12.27 -7.92
CA GLU A 104 -0.41 11.68 -8.92
C GLU A 104 -0.12 10.21 -8.58
N PHE A 105 -0.90 9.32 -9.19
CA PHE A 105 -0.43 7.97 -9.47
C PHE A 105 0.07 7.93 -10.93
N PRO A 106 1.10 7.13 -11.24
CA PRO A 106 1.74 6.14 -10.36
C PRO A 106 2.67 6.76 -9.30
N ILE A 107 2.80 6.07 -8.16
CA ILE A 107 3.87 6.33 -7.17
C ILE A 107 4.93 5.26 -7.35
N SER A 108 6.17 5.65 -7.56
CA SER A 108 7.22 4.73 -8.00
C SER A 108 8.36 4.63 -6.99
N PHE A 109 9.00 3.46 -6.91
CA PHE A 109 10.23 3.28 -6.15
C PHE A 109 11.18 2.36 -6.90
N GLU A 110 12.49 2.52 -6.65
CA GLU A 110 13.51 1.68 -7.26
C GLU A 110 14.08 0.69 -6.23
N ARG A 111 14.30 -0.56 -6.65
CA ARG A 111 15.05 -1.54 -5.87
C ARG A 111 15.80 -2.48 -6.82
N PHE A 112 17.08 -2.73 -6.55
CA PHE A 112 17.94 -3.59 -7.39
C PHE A 112 17.97 -3.19 -8.88
N GLY A 113 18.01 -1.89 -9.17
CA GLY A 113 18.03 -1.37 -10.55
C GLY A 113 16.72 -1.56 -11.32
N LYS A 114 15.62 -1.91 -10.63
CA LYS A 114 14.28 -2.08 -11.20
C LYS A 114 13.35 -1.05 -10.59
N LEU A 115 12.55 -0.42 -11.45
CA LEU A 115 11.51 0.52 -11.05
C LEU A 115 10.20 -0.25 -10.82
N TYR A 116 9.44 0.17 -9.82
CA TYR A 116 8.16 -0.42 -9.44
C TYR A 116 7.13 0.68 -9.29
N HIS A 117 5.92 0.45 -9.78
CA HIS A 117 4.86 1.46 -9.85
C HIS A 117 3.64 1.00 -9.06
N TRP A 118 3.35 1.69 -7.96
CA TRP A 118 2.04 1.65 -7.35
C TRP A 118 1.06 2.38 -8.25
N LYS A 119 -0.03 1.71 -8.61
CA LYS A 119 -1.21 2.25 -9.30
C LYS A 119 -2.44 2.05 -8.39
N THR A 120 -3.44 2.90 -8.53
CA THR A 120 -4.72 2.78 -7.82
C THR A 120 -5.88 2.82 -8.81
N ASN A 121 -7.00 2.18 -8.48
CA ASN A 121 -8.24 2.28 -9.25
C ASN A 121 -9.28 3.19 -8.57
N LEU A 122 -10.46 3.33 -9.20
CA LEU A 122 -11.58 4.15 -8.72
C LEU A 122 -12.11 3.73 -7.33
N ILE A 123 -11.88 2.48 -6.92
CA ILE A 123 -12.29 1.97 -5.61
C ILE A 123 -11.13 1.96 -4.59
N ASN A 124 -10.02 2.65 -4.90
CA ASN A 124 -8.82 2.76 -4.06
C ASN A 124 -8.17 1.41 -3.72
N GLN A 125 -8.26 0.42 -4.61
CA GLN A 125 -7.41 -0.77 -4.53
C GLN A 125 -6.01 -0.41 -5.04
N LEU A 126 -5.00 -0.89 -4.34
CA LEU A 126 -3.60 -0.65 -4.66
C LEU A 126 -2.99 -1.88 -5.31
N ALA A 127 -2.26 -1.66 -6.38
CA ALA A 127 -1.50 -2.68 -7.07
C ALA A 127 -0.11 -2.15 -7.40
N VAL A 128 0.92 -2.98 -7.29
CA VAL A 128 2.26 -2.63 -7.76
C VAL A 128 2.64 -3.52 -8.94
N SER A 129 3.14 -2.91 -10.01
CA SER A 129 3.72 -3.62 -11.15
C SER A 129 5.20 -3.24 -11.28
N LYS A 130 5.99 -4.14 -11.85
CA LYS A 130 7.37 -3.83 -12.24
C LYS A 130 7.34 -3.01 -13.52
N ASP A 131 8.19 -2.00 -13.62
CA ASP A 131 8.42 -1.28 -14.86
C ASP A 131 9.02 -2.25 -15.89
N SER A 132 8.24 -2.54 -16.92
CA SER A 132 8.70 -3.22 -18.12
C SER A 132 8.46 -2.25 -19.25
N VAL A 133 9.53 -1.81 -19.92
CA VAL A 133 9.47 -0.98 -21.14
C VAL A 133 8.57 -1.61 -22.22
N VAL A 134 8.27 -2.91 -22.10
CA VAL A 134 7.42 -3.69 -23.00
C VAL A 134 5.99 -3.84 -22.49
N ASP A 135 5.77 -3.76 -21.18
CA ASP A 135 4.47 -3.98 -20.53
C ASP A 135 4.18 -2.87 -19.53
N ASP A 136 3.69 -1.75 -20.05
CA ASP A 136 2.92 -0.78 -19.24
C ASP A 136 1.50 -1.31 -18.95
N ASN A 137 1.32 -2.64 -19.06
CA ASN A 137 0.06 -3.32 -18.93
C ASN A 137 -0.26 -3.55 -17.45
N PRO A 138 -1.27 -2.88 -16.89
CA PRO A 138 -1.67 -3.06 -15.49
C PRO A 138 -2.24 -4.45 -15.17
N GLU A 139 -2.29 -5.35 -16.16
CA GLU A 139 -2.75 -6.74 -16.04
C GLU A 139 -1.80 -7.66 -15.26
N HIS A 140 -0.55 -7.25 -15.00
CA HIS A 140 0.43 -8.09 -14.31
C HIS A 140 0.99 -7.45 -13.03
N PRO A 141 0.15 -7.19 -12.01
CA PRO A 141 0.62 -6.73 -10.72
C PRO A 141 1.41 -7.85 -10.01
N ILE A 142 2.54 -7.49 -9.41
CA ILE A 142 3.32 -8.40 -8.57
C ILE A 142 2.93 -8.29 -7.09
N ALA A 143 2.16 -7.28 -6.71
CA ALA A 143 1.50 -7.21 -5.41
C ALA A 143 0.16 -6.48 -5.50
N TRP A 144 -0.77 -6.85 -4.62
CA TRP A 144 -2.12 -6.29 -4.57
C TRP A 144 -2.61 -6.17 -3.14
N PHE A 145 -3.21 -5.03 -2.81
CA PHE A 145 -3.84 -4.79 -1.53
C PHE A 145 -5.34 -4.56 -1.65
N GLU A 146 -6.09 -5.23 -0.77
CA GLU A 146 -7.51 -5.00 -0.59
C GLU A 146 -7.83 -4.65 0.87
N ARG A 147 -8.54 -3.53 1.04
CA ARG A 147 -9.07 -3.08 2.34
C ARG A 147 -10.13 -4.04 2.87
N SER A 148 -10.35 -3.98 4.19
CA SER A 148 -11.45 -4.69 4.81
C SER A 148 -12.80 -4.23 4.25
N LYS A 149 -13.73 -5.16 4.05
CA LYS A 149 -15.04 -4.89 3.47
C LYS A 149 -16.13 -5.60 4.28
N LYS A 150 -17.21 -4.89 4.57
CA LYS A 150 -18.42 -5.50 5.12
C LYS A 150 -19.20 -6.15 3.99
N ARG A 151 -19.57 -7.42 4.14
CA ARG A 151 -20.46 -8.15 3.23
C ARG A 151 -21.52 -8.87 4.03
N VAL A 152 -22.59 -9.27 3.37
CA VAL A 152 -23.59 -10.18 3.93
C VAL A 152 -23.36 -11.54 3.30
N VAL A 153 -23.07 -12.55 4.11
CA VAL A 153 -22.90 -13.95 3.69
C VAL A 153 -23.94 -14.75 4.46
N ASP A 154 -24.81 -15.46 3.74
CA ASP A 154 -25.92 -16.24 4.31
C ASP A 154 -26.80 -15.42 5.29
N GLY A 155 -27.11 -14.18 4.91
CA GLY A 155 -27.94 -13.27 5.71
C GLY A 155 -27.23 -12.65 6.93
N LYS A 156 -25.96 -12.98 7.18
CA LYS A 156 -25.20 -12.46 8.32
C LYS A 156 -24.15 -11.44 7.87
N PRO A 157 -24.00 -10.30 8.59
CA PRO A 157 -22.92 -9.36 8.30
C PRO A 157 -21.57 -9.98 8.69
N VAL A 158 -20.67 -10.06 7.71
CA VAL A 158 -19.30 -10.56 7.83
C VAL A 158 -18.34 -9.45 7.42
N ILE A 159 -17.27 -9.28 8.18
CA ILE A 159 -16.16 -8.39 7.82
C ILE A 159 -15.10 -9.26 7.13
N LEU A 160 -14.92 -9.04 5.83
CA LEU A 160 -13.76 -9.56 5.11
C LEU A 160 -12.52 -8.79 5.56
N GLN A 161 -11.51 -9.53 5.99
CA GLN A 161 -10.26 -8.97 6.49
C GLN A 161 -9.46 -8.31 5.35
N ALA A 162 -8.72 -7.24 5.68
CA ALA A 162 -7.79 -6.64 4.74
C ALA A 162 -6.59 -7.56 4.49
N TRP A 163 -6.09 -7.58 3.26
CA TRP A 163 -4.96 -8.43 2.88
C TRP A 163 -4.08 -7.79 1.82
N LEU A 164 -2.79 -8.15 1.86
CA LEU A 164 -1.78 -7.84 0.85
C LEU A 164 -1.25 -9.16 0.27
N ALA A 165 -1.44 -9.38 -1.02
CA ALA A 165 -0.91 -10.53 -1.73
C ALA A 165 0.34 -10.15 -2.51
N LEU A 166 1.33 -11.05 -2.53
CA LEU A 166 2.57 -10.92 -3.27
C LEU A 166 2.74 -12.12 -4.20
N GLU A 167 3.08 -11.83 -5.45
CA GLU A 167 3.56 -12.82 -6.42
C GLU A 167 5.01 -13.21 -6.14
N ALA A 168 5.46 -14.31 -6.76
CA ALA A 168 6.83 -14.81 -6.61
C ALA A 168 7.90 -13.73 -6.86
N ASP A 169 7.67 -12.87 -7.85
CA ASP A 169 8.58 -11.75 -8.19
C ASP A 169 8.70 -10.73 -7.05
N ALA A 170 7.61 -10.45 -6.34
CA ALA A 170 7.59 -9.50 -5.24
C ALA A 170 8.23 -10.05 -3.95
N ILE A 171 8.41 -11.38 -3.83
CA ILE A 171 9.10 -11.98 -2.66
C ILE A 171 10.54 -11.45 -2.54
N THR A 172 11.21 -11.24 -3.68
CA THR A 172 12.60 -10.72 -3.68
C THR A 172 12.72 -9.28 -3.15
N ILE A 173 11.63 -8.52 -3.15
CA ILE A 173 11.53 -7.15 -2.66
C ILE A 173 10.47 -7.02 -1.56
N GLN A 174 10.21 -8.10 -0.81
CA GLN A 174 9.07 -8.19 0.12
C GLN A 174 9.03 -7.03 1.12
N ASP A 175 10.18 -6.68 1.71
CA ASP A 175 10.25 -5.60 2.70
C ASP A 175 9.94 -4.24 2.07
N GLN A 176 10.51 -3.95 0.90
CA GLN A 176 10.24 -2.71 0.16
C GLN A 176 8.78 -2.63 -0.31
N ALA A 177 8.21 -3.75 -0.76
CA ALA A 177 6.81 -3.83 -1.15
C ALA A 177 5.89 -3.55 0.05
N VAL A 178 6.15 -4.16 1.20
CA VAL A 178 5.37 -3.94 2.44
C VAL A 178 5.50 -2.50 2.93
N VAL A 179 6.72 -1.97 3.02
CA VAL A 179 6.95 -0.61 3.55
C VAL A 179 6.37 0.44 2.61
N SER A 180 6.57 0.31 1.30
CA SER A 180 6.01 1.25 0.32
C SER A 180 4.48 1.19 0.31
N PHE A 181 3.89 -0.01 0.41
CA PHE A 181 2.44 -0.19 0.62
C PHE A 181 1.95 0.60 1.83
N LEU A 182 2.56 0.45 3.00
CA LEU A 182 2.12 1.13 4.23
C LEU A 182 2.14 2.66 4.08
N VAL A 183 3.15 3.19 3.39
CA VAL A 183 3.29 4.63 3.13
C VAL A 183 2.24 5.13 2.13
N VAL A 184 2.07 4.43 1.01
CA VAL A 184 1.13 4.80 -0.06
C VAL A 184 -0.32 4.68 0.41
N GLU A 185 -0.67 3.58 1.08
CA GLU A 185 -2.00 3.36 1.61
C GLU A 185 -2.35 4.36 2.72
N HIS A 186 -1.38 4.74 3.55
CA HIS A 186 -1.60 5.80 4.52
C HIS A 186 -1.94 7.12 3.84
N LYS A 187 -1.19 7.51 2.80
CA LYS A 187 -1.47 8.72 2.01
C LYS A 187 -2.88 8.67 1.43
N LEU A 188 -3.27 7.56 0.80
CA LEU A 188 -4.62 7.40 0.27
C LEU A 188 -5.71 7.59 1.33
N ARG A 189 -5.54 7.02 2.53
CA ARG A 189 -6.51 7.19 3.62
C ARG A 189 -6.59 8.63 4.10
N THR A 190 -5.47 9.33 4.16
CA THR A 190 -5.42 10.75 4.53
C THR A 190 -6.10 11.63 3.47
N ASP A 191 -5.85 11.37 2.18
CA ASP A 191 -6.44 12.12 1.06
C ASP A 191 -7.97 11.92 1.01
N VAL A 192 -8.47 10.70 1.24
CA VAL A 192 -9.91 10.40 1.31
C VAL A 192 -10.56 11.11 2.49
N ARG A 193 -9.92 11.10 3.67
CA ARG A 193 -10.43 11.81 4.86
C ARG A 193 -10.49 13.32 4.64
N ALA A 194 -9.42 13.90 4.10
CA ALA A 194 -9.37 15.33 3.77
C ALA A 194 -10.47 15.71 2.77
N SER A 195 -10.65 14.91 1.72
CA SER A 195 -11.71 15.11 0.72
C SER A 195 -13.12 15.02 1.33
N ALA A 196 -13.36 14.07 2.24
CA ALA A 196 -14.64 13.92 2.94
C ALA A 196 -14.95 15.10 3.87
N LEU A 197 -13.94 15.63 4.55
CA LEU A 197 -14.06 16.84 5.38
C LEU A 197 -14.43 18.06 4.54
N VAL A 198 -13.74 18.27 3.42
CA VAL A 198 -14.04 19.38 2.49
C VAL A 198 -15.45 19.24 1.90
N ALA A 199 -15.90 18.02 1.61
CA ALA A 199 -17.24 17.76 1.08
C ALA A 199 -18.36 17.80 2.15
N GLY A 200 -18.05 18.08 3.42
CA GLY A 200 -19.05 18.09 4.51
C GLY A 200 -19.64 16.72 4.84
N ARG A 201 -19.03 15.63 4.38
CA ARG A 201 -19.51 14.24 4.54
C ARG A 201 -18.74 13.51 5.65
N ALA A 202 -18.59 14.13 6.81
CA ALA A 202 -17.99 13.48 7.97
C ALA A 202 -18.97 12.46 8.59
N THR A 203 -19.19 11.33 7.93
CA THR A 203 -19.80 10.16 8.57
C THR A 203 -18.71 9.37 9.30
N ASN A 204 -18.91 9.17 10.60
CA ASN A 204 -18.06 8.41 11.53
C ASN A 204 -17.48 7.12 10.91
N PHE A 205 -16.23 7.15 10.46
CA PHE A 205 -15.45 5.95 10.20
C PHE A 205 -14.83 5.51 11.53
N VAL A 206 -15.52 4.61 12.23
CA VAL A 206 -14.97 3.90 13.39
C VAL A 206 -13.83 2.98 12.90
N VAL A 207 -12.70 3.09 13.60
CA VAL A 207 -11.41 2.41 13.40
C VAL A 207 -11.53 0.89 13.49
#